data_AF-A0A918LRK1-F1
#
_entry.id   AF-A0A918LRK1-F1
#
_cell.length_a   1.000
_cell.length_b   1.000
_cell.length_c   1.000
_cell.angle_alpha   90.00
_cell.angle_beta   90.00
_cell.angle_gamma   90.00
#
_symmetry.space_group_name_H-M   'P 1'
#
loop_
_entity.id
_entity.type
_entity.pdbx_description
1 polymer ?
#
loop_
_entity_poly.entity_id
_entity_poly.type
_entity_poly.pdbx_seq_one_letter_code
_entity_poly.pdbx_strand_id
1 'polypeptide(L)'
;MSQHIAKPRTTAVILAGGTGQRVGLSIPKQLLKIAGKAVIEHTLTTFEKADSIDDVIVLMAQGYVPDIEKIVAKAGFKKVSRIIEGGSTRNETTERAIAALGEGLADGEDVNVLFHDAVRPLLSQRVIDDCVAALERYQAVDVAIPSADTIIVTRTHGEDGEFITEIPDRSRLRRGQTPQAFKLSTIRRAYEVAAGDPNFQATDDCSVVLRYLPDVPIHVVAGDEYNMKVTQPVDVFIADKLFQLASSATPEQMSEEVYRELLSGKTVVVFGGSYGIGKDISELAESYGATVYALGRSTTGTHVENPEEVDDALSKAYSETGRIDYVVNTAGVLRIGKLAETDNATIEEALKVNYLAPVQIARSAYKYLAETKGQLLLYTSSSYTRGRAEYSLYSSTKAAMVNLTQALSDEWAGDGIRVNCVNPERTATPMRTKAFGQEPAGSLLSSEAVARTSLDVLLSELTGHVIDVRQQDPTAAAGKASGFEQALASVLDRQDGMA
;
A
#
# COMPACT_ATOMS: atom_id res chain seq x y z
N MET A 1 29.24 29.21 -21.88
CA MET A 1 29.37 28.38 -20.68
C MET A 1 28.05 28.49 -19.93
N SER A 2 27.17 27.49 -20.06
CA SER A 2 25.94 27.45 -19.27
C SER A 2 26.35 27.15 -17.84
N GLN A 3 26.21 28.12 -16.93
CA GLN A 3 26.37 27.85 -15.51
C GLN A 3 25.26 26.88 -15.12
N HIS A 4 25.60 25.62 -14.86
CA HIS A 4 24.70 24.72 -14.15
C HIS A 4 24.49 25.32 -12.75
N ILE A 5 23.42 26.10 -12.58
CA ILE A 5 22.94 26.47 -11.26
C ILE A 5 22.52 25.15 -10.61
N ALA A 6 23.25 24.72 -9.58
CA ALA A 6 22.90 23.53 -8.83
C ALA A 6 21.46 23.70 -8.30
N LYS A 7 20.62 22.68 -8.51
CA LYS A 7 19.24 22.70 -8.00
C LYS A 7 19.29 22.86 -6.47
N PRO A 8 18.47 23.75 -5.87
CA PRO A 8 18.42 23.90 -4.42
C PRO A 8 18.06 22.56 -3.77
N ARG A 9 18.76 22.21 -2.68
CA ARG A 9 18.43 21.05 -1.87
C ARG A 9 16.97 21.13 -1.42
N THR A 10 16.28 20.00 -1.45
CA THR A 10 14.87 19.88 -1.09
C THR A 10 14.69 18.94 0.10
N THR A 11 14.25 19.48 1.23
CA THR A 11 14.01 18.72 2.46
C THR A 11 12.52 18.60 2.75
N ALA A 12 12.05 17.38 2.97
CA ALA A 12 10.70 17.14 3.50
C ALA A 12 10.71 17.17 5.03
N VAL A 13 9.76 17.88 5.62
CA VAL A 13 9.53 17.92 7.07
C VAL A 13 8.22 17.22 7.37
N ILE A 14 8.32 16.06 8.02
CA ILE A 14 7.17 15.23 8.38
C ILE A 14 6.71 15.59 9.80
N LEU A 15 5.57 16.27 9.87
CA LEU A 15 4.96 16.77 11.11
C LEU A 15 4.14 15.65 11.77
N ALA A 16 4.70 15.10 12.85
CA ALA A 16 4.14 14.00 13.63
C ALA A 16 3.90 14.37 15.11
N GLY A 17 3.66 15.66 15.40
CA GLY A 17 3.46 16.16 16.78
C GLY A 17 2.05 15.94 17.38
N GLY A 18 1.08 15.48 16.59
CA GLY A 18 -0.31 15.33 17.06
C GLY A 18 -0.48 14.22 18.12
N THR A 19 -1.12 14.53 19.24
CA THR A 19 -1.31 13.60 20.38
C THR A 19 -2.50 12.64 20.24
N GLY A 20 -3.24 12.66 19.13
CA GLY A 20 -4.27 11.65 18.82
C GLY A 20 -5.56 11.69 19.66
N GLN A 21 -5.79 12.72 20.48
CA GLN A 21 -6.93 12.81 21.42
C GLN A 21 -8.32 12.51 20.83
N ARG A 22 -8.55 12.76 19.53
CA ARG A 22 -9.83 12.52 18.84
C ARG A 22 -10.08 11.06 18.46
N VAL A 23 -9.04 10.23 18.42
CA VAL A 23 -9.14 8.79 18.06
C VAL A 23 -9.28 7.91 19.31
N GLY A 24 -9.13 8.48 20.52
CA GLY A 24 -9.43 7.80 21.79
C GLY A 24 -8.42 6.72 22.19
N LEU A 25 -7.20 6.75 21.66
CA LEU A 25 -6.17 5.73 21.89
C LEU A 25 -5.04 6.26 22.78
N SER A 26 -4.38 5.34 23.50
CA SER A 26 -3.23 5.61 24.37
C SER A 26 -1.92 5.87 23.61
N ILE A 27 -1.90 5.65 22.30
CA ILE A 27 -0.74 5.82 21.42
C ILE A 27 -0.99 6.93 20.38
N PRO A 28 0.05 7.68 19.97
CA PRO A 28 -0.06 8.69 18.93
C PRO A 28 -0.55 8.09 17.62
N LYS A 29 -1.50 8.78 16.96
CA LYS A 29 -2.22 8.25 15.79
C LYS A 29 -1.31 7.90 14.60
N GLN A 30 -0.18 8.57 14.49
CA GLN A 30 0.84 8.31 13.47
C GLN A 30 1.51 6.92 13.61
N LEU A 31 1.43 6.31 14.80
CA LEU A 31 1.93 4.95 15.07
C LEU A 31 0.86 3.87 14.90
N LEU A 32 -0.38 4.23 14.54
CA LEU A 32 -1.43 3.25 14.27
C LEU A 32 -1.05 2.40 13.06
N LYS A 33 -1.32 1.10 13.14
CA LYS A 33 -1.11 0.20 12.01
C LYS A 33 -2.28 0.31 11.02
N ILE A 34 -1.94 0.50 9.75
CA ILE A 34 -2.83 0.45 8.59
C ILE A 34 -2.14 -0.44 7.56
N ALA A 35 -2.83 -1.44 7.02
CA ALA A 35 -2.25 -2.44 6.11
C ALA A 35 -0.90 -3.02 6.63
N GLY A 36 -0.87 -3.40 7.92
CA GLY A 36 0.29 -4.02 8.57
C GLY A 36 1.41 -3.08 9.03
N LYS A 37 1.47 -1.84 8.53
CA LYS A 37 2.54 -0.85 8.81
C LYS A 37 2.03 0.37 9.55
N ALA A 38 2.90 1.07 10.28
CA ALA A 38 2.51 2.31 10.95
C ALA A 38 2.11 3.39 9.92
N VAL A 39 1.15 4.27 10.23
CA VAL A 39 0.71 5.33 9.30
C VAL A 39 1.90 6.17 8.82
N ILE A 40 2.77 6.57 9.73
CA ILE A 40 3.98 7.33 9.40
C ILE A 40 4.98 6.55 8.55
N GLU A 41 5.04 5.22 8.67
CA GLU A 41 5.92 4.37 7.87
C GLU A 41 5.52 4.41 6.38
N HIS A 42 4.21 4.44 6.08
CA HIS A 42 3.72 4.65 4.72
C HIS A 42 4.12 6.02 4.19
N THR A 43 3.90 7.08 4.98
CA THR A 43 4.30 8.45 4.62
C THR A 43 5.79 8.53 4.33
N LEU A 44 6.64 8.00 5.22
CA LEU A 44 8.10 7.98 5.03
C LEU A 44 8.51 7.18 3.81
N THR A 45 7.85 6.05 3.52
CA THR A 45 8.10 5.26 2.30
C THR A 45 7.88 6.09 1.04
N THR A 46 6.85 6.94 1.00
CA THR A 46 6.59 7.82 -0.15
C THR A 46 7.72 8.84 -0.33
N PHE A 47 8.17 9.51 0.73
CA PHE A 47 9.26 10.48 0.64
C PHE A 47 10.63 9.84 0.38
N GLU A 48 10.88 8.63 0.91
CA GLU A 48 12.09 7.86 0.62
C GLU A 48 12.23 7.60 -0.89
N LYS A 49 11.12 7.23 -1.55
CA LYS A 49 11.07 6.93 -2.98
C LYS A 49 11.03 8.17 -3.90
N ALA A 50 10.82 9.36 -3.35
CA ALA A 50 10.69 10.58 -4.14
C ALA A 50 12.07 11.11 -4.57
N ASP A 51 12.44 10.96 -5.83
CA ASP A 51 13.73 11.44 -6.36
C ASP A 51 13.90 12.96 -6.26
N SER A 52 12.79 13.69 -6.18
CA SER A 52 12.76 15.15 -5.98
C SER A 52 13.06 15.59 -4.54
N ILE A 53 13.23 14.65 -3.60
CA ILE A 53 13.51 14.89 -2.19
C ILE A 53 14.91 14.35 -1.84
N ASP A 54 15.74 15.24 -1.31
CA ASP A 54 17.13 14.94 -0.93
C ASP A 54 17.25 14.48 0.53
N ASP A 55 16.32 14.93 1.39
CA ASP A 55 16.43 14.81 2.84
C ASP A 55 15.05 14.80 3.51
N VAL A 56 14.92 14.06 4.61
CA VAL A 56 13.70 13.98 5.40
C VAL A 56 14.01 14.24 6.87
N ILE A 57 13.29 15.19 7.47
CA ILE A 57 13.32 15.48 8.91
C ILE A 57 11.96 15.11 9.49
N VAL A 58 11.96 14.36 10.60
CA VAL A 58 10.72 13.99 11.30
C VAL A 58 10.59 14.77 12.61
N LEU A 59 9.44 15.41 12.81
CA LEU A 59 9.11 16.12 14.06
C LEU A 59 8.10 15.28 14.83
N MET A 60 8.58 14.49 15.80
CA MET A 60 7.78 13.51 16.53
C MET A 60 7.23 14.05 17.84
N ALA A 61 6.03 13.61 18.23
CA ALA A 61 5.48 13.88 19.56
C ALA A 61 6.48 13.51 20.66
N GLN A 62 6.57 14.35 21.71
CA GLN A 62 7.51 14.17 22.83
C GLN A 62 7.41 12.76 23.43
N GLY A 63 8.57 12.15 23.70
CA GLY A 63 8.66 10.81 24.27
C GLY A 63 8.51 9.64 23.28
N TYR A 64 8.21 9.89 22.00
CA TYR A 64 8.05 8.85 20.97
C TYR A 64 9.13 8.85 19.88
N VAL A 65 10.22 9.61 20.07
CA VAL A 65 11.39 9.56 19.18
C VAL A 65 11.97 8.14 19.05
N PRO A 66 12.14 7.36 20.14
CA PRO A 66 12.68 6.00 20.01
C PRO A 66 11.82 5.05 19.17
N ASP A 67 10.50 5.26 19.11
CA ASP A 67 9.60 4.44 18.30
C ASP A 67 9.83 4.68 16.81
N ILE A 68 10.03 5.94 16.41
CA ILE A 68 10.26 6.26 15.00
C ILE A 68 11.70 5.91 14.57
N GLU A 69 12.69 6.01 15.46
CA GLU A 69 14.05 5.51 15.21
C GLU A 69 14.05 4.01 14.88
N LYS A 70 13.27 3.21 15.63
CA LYS A 70 13.09 1.78 15.36
C LYS A 70 12.44 1.53 14.00
N ILE A 71 11.41 2.29 13.65
CA ILE A 71 10.73 2.17 12.35
C ILE A 71 11.70 2.50 11.21
N VAL A 72 12.43 3.61 11.33
CA VAL A 72 13.44 4.05 10.35
C VAL A 72 14.53 3.00 10.16
N ALA A 73 15.07 2.46 11.26
CA ALA A 73 16.10 1.42 11.22
C ALA A 73 15.57 0.11 10.62
N LYS A 74 14.37 -0.33 11.02
CA LYS A 74 13.73 -1.56 10.52
C LYS A 74 13.43 -1.47 9.03
N ALA A 75 12.90 -0.34 8.57
CA ALA A 75 12.53 -0.12 7.17
C ALA A 75 13.73 0.25 6.28
N GLY A 76 14.88 0.60 6.88
CA GLY A 76 16.10 0.96 6.16
C GLY A 76 16.00 2.28 5.41
N PHE A 77 15.21 3.25 5.91
CA PHE A 77 15.09 4.57 5.28
C PHE A 77 16.42 5.32 5.34
N LYS A 78 16.92 5.77 4.19
CA LYS A 78 18.23 6.41 4.06
C LYS A 78 18.13 7.94 4.01
N LYS A 79 16.98 8.48 3.59
CA LYS A 79 16.79 9.93 3.49
C LYS A 79 16.40 10.57 4.83
N VAL A 80 15.99 9.78 5.82
CA VAL A 80 15.66 10.30 7.16
C VAL A 80 16.94 10.65 7.90
N SER A 81 17.30 11.94 7.91
CA SER A 81 18.57 12.42 8.47
C SER A 81 18.45 12.86 9.92
N ARG A 82 17.28 13.34 10.33
CA ARG A 82 17.03 13.84 11.70
C ARG A 82 15.63 13.48 12.18
N ILE A 83 15.55 13.15 13.45
CA ILE A 83 14.30 12.94 14.19
C ILE A 83 14.37 13.85 15.41
N ILE A 84 13.42 14.77 15.51
CA ILE A 84 13.42 15.86 16.49
C ILE A 84 12.11 15.81 17.26
N GLU A 85 12.15 16.09 18.56
CA GLU A 85 10.92 16.28 19.33
C GLU A 85 10.20 17.55 18.90
N GLY A 86 8.92 17.39 18.55
CA GLY A 86 8.00 18.48 18.27
C GLY A 86 7.77 19.37 19.49
N GLY A 87 7.31 20.59 19.21
CA GLY A 87 6.90 21.55 20.22
C GLY A 87 5.54 21.20 20.82
N SER A 88 5.16 21.95 21.86
CA SER A 88 3.86 21.88 22.51
C SER A 88 2.71 22.36 21.61
N THR A 89 3.03 23.15 20.58
CA THR A 89 2.09 23.66 19.58
C THR A 89 2.58 23.35 18.16
N ARG A 90 1.67 23.49 17.16
CA ARG A 90 2.05 23.39 15.73
C ARG A 90 3.13 24.42 15.38
N ASN A 91 2.97 25.67 15.83
CA ASN A 91 3.92 26.75 15.56
C ASN A 91 5.31 26.45 16.10
N GLU A 92 5.41 26.05 17.37
CA GLU A 92 6.70 25.70 17.98
C GLU A 92 7.36 24.52 17.24
N THR A 93 6.57 23.58 16.75
CA THR A 93 7.06 22.48 15.91
C THR A 93 7.61 22.99 14.58
N THR A 94 6.89 23.88 13.87
CA THR A 94 7.39 24.46 12.62
C THR A 94 8.65 25.30 12.85
N GLU A 95 8.71 26.10 13.92
CA GLU A 95 9.89 26.92 14.25
C GLU A 95 11.14 26.06 14.49
N ARG A 96 10.99 24.96 15.25
CA ARG A 96 12.08 23.98 15.45
C ARG A 96 12.56 23.39 14.13
N ALA A 97 11.63 23.07 13.22
CA ALA A 97 11.98 22.58 11.89
C ALA A 97 12.74 23.65 11.07
N ILE A 98 12.27 24.90 11.07
CA ILE A 98 12.94 26.02 10.37
C ILE A 98 14.35 26.25 10.92
N ALA A 99 14.53 26.17 12.24
CA ALA A 99 15.84 26.26 12.89
C ALA A 99 16.75 25.11 12.44
N ALA A 100 16.28 23.87 12.53
CA ALA A 100 17.05 22.68 12.12
C ALA A 100 17.45 22.70 10.64
N LEU A 101 16.57 23.19 9.76
CA LEU A 101 16.84 23.36 8.34
C LEU A 101 17.88 24.46 8.06
N GLY A 102 17.97 25.46 8.94
CA GLY A 102 18.96 26.54 8.82
C GLY A 102 20.36 26.16 9.27
N GLU A 103 20.50 25.08 10.05
CA GLU A 103 21.80 24.62 10.55
C GLU A 103 22.72 24.18 9.42
N GLY A 104 23.87 24.84 9.29
CA GLY A 104 24.91 24.48 8.33
C GLY A 104 24.73 25.05 6.92
N LEU A 105 23.72 25.91 6.70
CA LEU A 105 23.60 26.67 5.45
C LEU A 105 24.63 27.81 5.41
N ALA A 106 25.26 27.99 4.24
CA ALA A 106 26.13 29.14 4.00
C ALA A 106 25.32 30.44 3.86
N ASP A 107 25.99 31.59 4.05
CA ASP A 107 25.36 32.90 3.84
C ASP A 107 24.81 33.02 2.42
N GLY A 108 23.49 33.27 2.31
CA GLY A 108 22.79 33.38 1.03
C GLY A 108 22.37 32.05 0.40
N GLU A 109 22.65 30.91 1.03
CA GLU A 109 22.12 29.61 0.62
C GLU A 109 20.65 29.47 1.03
N ASP A 110 19.82 28.97 0.12
CA ASP A 110 18.39 28.73 0.36
C ASP A 110 18.02 27.32 -0.08
N VAL A 111 17.08 26.73 0.63
CA VAL A 111 16.62 25.34 0.41
C VAL A 111 15.11 25.32 0.25
N ASN A 112 14.63 24.34 -0.51
CA ASN A 112 13.21 24.07 -0.61
C ASN A 112 12.79 23.23 0.59
N VAL A 113 11.68 23.57 1.22
CA VAL A 113 11.09 22.81 2.32
C VAL A 113 9.67 22.39 1.98
N LEU A 114 9.34 21.12 2.22
CA LEU A 114 7.97 20.59 2.10
C LEU A 114 7.48 20.13 3.47
N PHE A 115 6.56 20.87 4.10
CA PHE A 115 5.90 20.45 5.34
C PHE A 115 4.74 19.50 5.02
N HIS A 116 4.75 18.31 5.62
CA HIS A 116 3.73 17.30 5.37
C HIS A 116 3.21 16.67 6.66
N ASP A 117 1.90 16.41 6.71
CA ASP A 117 1.26 15.74 7.84
C ASP A 117 1.66 14.25 7.84
N ALA A 118 2.23 13.74 8.94
CA ALA A 118 2.59 12.31 9.05
C ALA A 118 1.43 11.33 8.84
N VAL A 119 0.19 11.81 8.98
CA VAL A 119 -1.06 11.05 8.90
C VAL A 119 -1.80 11.22 7.58
N ARG A 120 -1.09 11.58 6.51
CA ARG A 120 -1.58 11.53 5.12
C ARG A 120 -0.81 10.46 4.33
N PRO A 121 -1.03 9.17 4.65
CA PRO A 121 -0.17 8.09 4.20
C PRO A 121 -0.30 7.76 2.70
N LEU A 122 -1.33 8.29 2.03
CA LEU A 122 -1.70 8.02 0.64
C LEU A 122 -1.26 9.13 -0.33
N LEU A 123 -0.25 9.90 0.05
CA LEU A 123 0.34 10.92 -0.83
C LEU A 123 0.94 10.27 -2.09
N SER A 124 0.69 10.85 -3.26
CA SER A 124 1.25 10.40 -4.54
C SER A 124 2.54 11.15 -4.91
N GLN A 125 3.43 10.47 -5.67
CA GLN A 125 4.69 11.04 -6.16
C GLN A 125 4.45 12.30 -7.00
N ARG A 126 3.40 12.29 -7.84
CA ARG A 126 2.97 13.45 -8.64
C ARG A 126 2.83 14.71 -7.80
N VAL A 127 2.14 14.64 -6.66
CA VAL A 127 1.89 15.81 -5.81
C VAL A 127 3.20 16.35 -5.22
N ILE A 128 4.13 15.48 -4.86
CA ILE A 128 5.47 15.89 -4.40
C ILE A 128 6.21 16.62 -5.52
N ASP A 129 6.28 16.01 -6.71
CA ASP A 129 6.98 16.57 -7.86
C ASP A 129 6.39 17.90 -8.33
N ASP A 130 5.05 18.01 -8.37
CA ASP A 130 4.34 19.24 -8.71
C ASP A 130 4.66 20.37 -7.71
N CYS A 131 4.74 20.07 -6.41
CA CYS A 131 5.16 21.02 -5.38
C CYS A 131 6.61 21.50 -5.58
N VAL A 132 7.54 20.57 -5.82
CA VAL A 132 8.96 20.90 -6.03
C VAL A 132 9.14 21.72 -7.32
N ALA A 133 8.45 21.35 -8.40
CA ALA A 133 8.46 22.11 -9.65
C ALA A 133 7.87 23.51 -9.49
N ALA A 134 6.77 23.66 -8.71
CA ALA A 134 6.18 24.97 -8.44
C ALA A 134 7.14 25.91 -7.69
N LEU A 135 8.04 25.38 -6.84
CA LEU A 135 9.07 26.16 -6.15
C LEU A 135 10.19 26.71 -7.06
N GLU A 136 10.23 26.32 -8.34
CA GLU A 136 11.10 26.98 -9.33
C GLU A 136 10.58 28.38 -9.70
N ARG A 137 9.27 28.61 -9.55
CA ARG A 137 8.60 29.86 -9.94
C ARG A 137 8.02 30.63 -8.75
N TYR A 138 7.59 29.94 -7.71
CA TYR A 138 6.90 30.53 -6.56
C TYR A 138 7.70 30.30 -5.27
N GLN A 139 7.49 31.17 -4.28
CA GLN A 139 8.17 31.08 -2.99
C GLN A 139 7.35 30.30 -1.95
N ALA A 140 6.05 30.18 -2.17
CA ALA A 140 5.11 29.47 -1.32
C ALA A 140 4.08 28.74 -2.19
N VAL A 141 3.79 27.49 -1.83
CA VAL A 141 2.92 26.57 -2.56
C VAL A 141 2.05 25.80 -1.58
N ASP A 142 0.76 25.79 -1.84
CA ASP A 142 -0.23 24.97 -1.12
C ASP A 142 -0.75 23.86 -2.05
N VAL A 143 -1.25 22.77 -1.48
CA VAL A 143 -1.89 21.68 -2.22
C VAL A 143 -3.35 21.66 -1.85
N ALA A 144 -4.25 21.66 -2.84
CA ALA A 144 -5.67 21.61 -2.53
C ALA A 144 -6.50 20.89 -3.60
N ILE A 145 -7.68 20.45 -3.18
CA ILE A 145 -8.69 19.83 -4.05
C ILE A 145 -10.01 20.63 -3.96
N PRO A 146 -10.86 20.60 -5.00
CA PRO A 146 -12.22 21.15 -4.92
C PRO A 146 -13.01 20.59 -3.73
N SER A 147 -13.90 21.40 -3.15
CA SER A 147 -14.86 20.90 -2.16
C SER A 147 -16.05 20.26 -2.86
N ALA A 148 -16.35 18.99 -2.56
CA ALA A 148 -17.58 18.33 -2.99
C ALA A 148 -18.78 18.84 -2.17
N ASP A 149 -18.57 19.06 -0.88
CA ASP A 149 -19.61 19.46 0.06
C ASP A 149 -19.88 20.97 0.02
N THR A 150 -21.13 21.34 0.30
CA THR A 150 -21.51 22.71 0.63
C THR A 150 -20.93 23.06 1.99
N ILE A 151 -20.09 24.09 2.04
CA ILE A 151 -19.53 24.60 3.29
C ILE A 151 -20.44 25.70 3.82
N ILE A 152 -20.75 25.64 5.12
CA ILE A 152 -21.54 26.64 5.84
C ILE A 152 -20.65 27.34 6.86
N VAL A 153 -20.78 28.66 6.98
CA VAL A 153 -20.23 29.42 8.10
C VAL A 153 -21.32 29.51 9.14
N THR A 154 -21.00 29.18 10.40
CA THR A 154 -21.95 29.23 11.51
C THR A 154 -21.47 30.18 12.61
N ARG A 155 -22.41 30.66 13.42
CA ARG A 155 -22.13 31.37 14.68
C ARG A 155 -23.07 30.84 15.76
N THR A 156 -22.52 30.61 16.95
CA THR A 156 -23.32 30.26 18.13
C THR A 156 -24.11 31.46 18.63
N HIS A 157 -25.41 31.30 18.87
CA HIS A 157 -26.29 32.33 19.41
C HIS A 157 -26.82 31.93 20.79
N GLY A 158 -26.22 32.44 21.86
CA GLY A 158 -26.65 32.16 23.24
C GLY A 158 -26.69 30.65 23.53
N GLU A 159 -27.76 30.19 24.17
CA GLU A 159 -28.03 28.77 24.44
C GLU A 159 -28.73 28.07 23.27
N ASP A 160 -29.16 28.81 22.24
CA ASP A 160 -29.96 28.29 21.12
C ASP A 160 -29.11 27.50 20.09
N GLY A 161 -27.79 27.42 20.28
CA GLY A 161 -26.88 26.63 19.46
C GLY A 161 -26.31 27.38 18.26
N GLU A 162 -25.87 26.63 17.23
CA GLU A 162 -25.22 27.17 16.03
C GLU A 162 -26.22 27.50 14.92
N PHE A 163 -26.09 28.69 14.34
CA PHE A 163 -26.89 29.15 13.21
C PHE A 163 -26.01 29.46 12.01
N ILE A 164 -26.49 29.12 10.81
CA ILE A 164 -25.81 29.46 9.55
C ILE A 164 -25.80 30.98 9.37
N THR A 165 -24.62 31.55 9.16
CA THR A 165 -24.42 32.97 8.86
C THR A 165 -24.09 33.21 7.39
N GLU A 166 -23.46 32.25 6.72
CA GLU A 166 -23.08 32.37 5.31
C GLU A 166 -22.99 30.98 4.64
N ILE A 167 -23.31 30.93 3.35
CA ILE A 167 -23.05 29.77 2.48
C ILE A 167 -22.21 30.29 1.31
N PRO A 168 -20.87 30.21 1.36
CA PRO A 168 -20.00 30.77 0.32
C PRO A 168 -20.13 30.02 -1.01
N ASP A 169 -19.73 30.67 -2.11
CA ASP A 169 -19.70 30.03 -3.44
C ASP A 169 -18.68 28.88 -3.48
N ARG A 170 -19.18 27.65 -3.50
CA ARG A 170 -18.40 26.40 -3.52
C ARG A 170 -17.36 26.37 -4.66
N SER A 171 -17.61 27.02 -5.79
CA SER A 171 -16.67 27.02 -6.93
C SER A 171 -15.31 27.63 -6.57
N ARG A 172 -15.29 28.52 -5.58
CA ARG A 172 -14.09 29.21 -5.05
C ARG A 172 -13.49 28.54 -3.81
N LEU A 173 -14.14 27.51 -3.27
CA LEU A 173 -13.67 26.81 -2.08
C LEU A 173 -12.82 25.60 -2.43
N ARG A 174 -11.77 25.40 -1.64
CA ARG A 174 -10.84 24.27 -1.76
C ARG A 174 -10.61 23.66 -0.39
N ARG A 175 -10.35 22.36 -0.35
CA ARG A 175 -9.92 21.62 0.83
C ARG A 175 -8.40 21.54 0.80
N GLY A 176 -7.76 22.27 1.71
CA GLY A 176 -6.30 22.28 1.84
C GLY A 176 -5.76 20.91 2.26
N GLN A 177 -4.64 20.54 1.66
CA GLN A 177 -3.89 19.33 1.91
C GLN A 177 -2.43 19.69 2.22
N THR A 178 -1.64 18.69 2.57
CA THR A 178 -0.19 18.81 2.59
C THR A 178 0.38 17.79 1.60
N PRO A 179 1.58 17.99 1.02
CA PRO A 179 2.62 18.93 1.42
C PRO A 179 2.29 20.40 1.18
N GLN A 180 2.81 21.28 2.02
CA GLN A 180 2.95 22.71 1.73
C GLN A 180 4.41 23.01 1.51
N ALA A 181 4.73 23.70 0.42
CA ALA A 181 6.11 23.87 -0.02
C ALA A 181 6.53 25.34 0.03
N PHE A 182 7.72 25.61 0.55
CA PHE A 182 8.25 26.96 0.68
C PHE A 182 9.73 27.02 0.33
N LYS A 183 10.19 28.22 -0.03
CA LYS A 183 11.61 28.58 0.18
C LYS A 183 11.83 28.75 1.69
N LEU A 184 12.92 28.20 2.22
CA LEU A 184 13.22 28.29 3.65
C LEU A 184 13.34 29.75 4.09
N SER A 185 13.99 30.58 3.29
CA SER A 185 14.09 32.03 3.52
C SER A 185 12.73 32.70 3.71
N THR A 186 11.76 32.37 2.86
CA THR A 186 10.39 32.92 2.89
C THR A 186 9.63 32.50 4.14
N ILE A 187 9.58 31.19 4.45
CA ILE A 187 8.82 30.73 5.62
C ILE A 187 9.47 31.18 6.93
N ARG A 188 10.81 31.20 7.01
CA ARG A 188 11.54 31.75 8.15
C ARG A 188 11.17 33.20 8.37
N ARG A 189 11.20 34.02 7.31
CA ARG A 189 10.84 35.43 7.40
C ARG A 189 9.39 35.63 7.85
N ALA A 190 8.46 34.80 7.38
CA ALA A 190 7.06 34.87 7.81
C ALA A 190 6.91 34.63 9.31
N TYR A 191 7.60 33.62 9.86
CA TYR A 191 7.59 33.32 11.29
C TYR A 191 8.31 34.38 12.15
N GLU A 192 9.41 34.96 11.66
CA GLU A 192 10.07 36.09 12.33
C GLU A 192 9.16 37.31 12.49
N VAL A 193 8.38 37.63 11.44
CA VAL A 193 7.41 38.72 11.50
C VAL A 193 6.24 38.35 12.41
N ALA A 194 5.77 37.10 12.33
CA ALA A 194 4.68 36.59 13.16
C ALA A 194 5.01 36.62 14.66
N ALA A 195 6.27 36.36 15.03
CA ALA A 195 6.72 36.41 16.43
C ALA A 195 6.55 37.79 17.09
N GLY A 196 6.43 38.86 16.29
CA GLY A 196 6.11 40.20 16.79
C GLY A 196 4.62 40.45 17.07
N ASP A 197 3.72 39.55 16.67
CA ASP A 197 2.27 39.67 16.86
C ASP A 197 1.81 38.87 18.10
N PRO A 198 1.36 39.53 19.18
CA PRO A 198 0.91 38.85 20.39
C PRO A 198 -0.37 38.01 20.19
N ASN A 199 -1.09 38.19 19.07
CA ASN A 199 -2.28 37.42 18.72
C ASN A 199 -2.00 36.34 17.67
N PHE A 200 -0.73 36.01 17.44
CA PHE A 200 -0.35 34.99 16.47
C PHE A 200 -0.85 33.61 16.90
N GLN A 201 -1.76 33.05 16.10
CA GLN A 201 -2.14 31.64 16.12
C GLN A 201 -2.27 31.18 14.67
N ALA A 202 -1.48 30.18 14.28
CA ALA A 202 -1.59 29.61 12.95
C ALA A 202 -2.17 28.20 13.04
N THR A 203 -3.14 27.93 12.18
CA THR A 203 -3.69 26.59 11.97
C THR A 203 -2.95 25.84 10.87
N ASP A 204 -2.18 26.58 10.06
CA ASP A 204 -1.54 26.14 8.84
C ASP A 204 -0.37 27.08 8.43
N ASP A 205 0.65 26.57 7.74
CA ASP A 205 1.89 27.33 7.46
C ASP A 205 1.69 28.34 6.30
N CYS A 206 0.85 28.01 5.31
CA CYS A 206 0.45 28.97 4.28
C CYS A 206 -0.32 30.16 4.87
N SER A 207 -1.09 29.95 5.95
CA SER A 207 -1.79 31.05 6.63
C SER A 207 -0.83 32.08 7.25
N VAL A 208 0.36 31.64 7.68
CA VAL A 208 1.42 32.52 8.21
C VAL A 208 1.97 33.40 7.10
N VAL A 209 2.33 32.80 5.95
CA VAL A 209 2.82 33.55 4.78
C VAL A 209 1.76 34.54 4.30
N LEU A 210 0.50 34.10 4.16
CA LEU A 210 -0.60 34.95 3.69
C LEU A 210 -0.80 36.19 4.57
N ARG A 211 -0.69 36.03 5.90
CA ARG A 211 -0.94 37.09 6.88
C ARG A 211 0.25 38.03 7.04
N TYR A 212 1.46 37.49 7.10
CA TYR A 212 2.65 38.25 7.49
C TYR A 212 3.56 38.64 6.32
N LEU A 213 3.37 38.03 5.15
CA LEU A 213 4.05 38.38 3.88
C LEU A 213 3.01 38.51 2.74
N PRO A 214 2.09 39.49 2.81
CA PRO A 214 0.96 39.60 1.87
C PRO A 214 1.38 39.81 0.41
N ASP A 215 2.60 40.27 0.15
CA ASP A 215 3.14 40.45 -1.20
C ASP A 215 3.69 39.15 -1.81
N VAL A 216 3.78 38.07 -1.03
CA VAL A 216 4.23 36.76 -1.50
C VAL A 216 3.03 35.93 -1.93
N PRO A 217 2.82 35.69 -3.25
CA PRO A 217 1.72 34.86 -3.71
C PRO A 217 1.92 33.41 -3.30
N ILE A 218 0.86 32.78 -2.80
CA ILE A 218 0.81 31.34 -2.52
C ILE A 218 0.16 30.65 -3.73
N HIS A 219 0.96 29.86 -4.45
CA HIS A 219 0.46 29.11 -5.59
C HIS A 219 -0.26 27.84 -5.13
N VAL A 220 -1.33 27.43 -5.80
CA VAL A 220 -2.07 26.21 -5.44
C VAL A 220 -1.83 25.14 -6.49
N VAL A 221 -1.26 24.02 -6.08
CA VAL A 221 -1.09 22.80 -6.88
C VAL A 221 -2.29 21.87 -6.67
N ALA A 222 -2.65 21.13 -7.73
CA ALA A 222 -3.74 20.15 -7.68
C ALA A 222 -3.37 18.95 -6.80
N GLY A 223 -4.09 18.80 -5.68
CA GLY A 223 -3.97 17.67 -4.78
C GLY A 223 -4.58 16.38 -5.33
N ASP A 224 -4.91 15.47 -4.41
CA ASP A 224 -5.46 14.16 -4.73
C ASP A 224 -6.56 13.80 -3.73
N GLU A 225 -7.69 13.25 -4.20
CA GLU A 225 -8.80 12.84 -3.33
C GLU A 225 -8.35 11.75 -2.33
N TYR A 226 -7.34 10.95 -2.68
CA TYR A 226 -6.82 9.89 -1.81
C TYR A 226 -5.84 10.40 -0.76
N ASN A 227 -5.28 11.60 -0.91
CA ASN A 227 -4.37 12.24 0.06
C ASN A 227 -5.12 12.74 1.32
N MET A 228 -5.97 11.86 1.85
CA MET A 228 -6.83 12.10 3.00
C MET A 228 -6.02 12.13 4.30
N LYS A 229 -6.44 12.98 5.23
CA LYS A 229 -5.83 13.07 6.56
C LYS A 229 -6.54 12.12 7.51
N VAL A 230 -5.82 11.13 8.04
CA VAL A 230 -6.34 10.23 9.08
C VAL A 230 -6.54 11.03 10.38
N THR A 231 -7.80 11.29 10.70
CA THR A 231 -8.20 12.22 11.77
C THR A 231 -9.21 11.62 12.74
N GLN A 232 -10.19 10.89 12.22
CA GLN A 232 -11.27 10.22 12.94
C GLN A 232 -11.09 8.70 12.90
N PRO A 233 -11.73 7.95 13.81
CA PRO A 233 -11.67 6.49 13.79
C PRO A 233 -12.09 5.88 12.43
N VAL A 234 -13.12 6.43 11.78
CA VAL A 234 -13.57 5.97 10.45
C VAL A 234 -12.48 6.09 9.38
N ASP A 235 -11.62 7.10 9.47
CA ASP A 235 -10.56 7.34 8.49
C ASP A 235 -9.52 6.21 8.49
N VAL A 236 -9.29 5.56 9.63
CA VAL A 236 -8.38 4.41 9.73
C VAL A 236 -8.91 3.27 8.88
N PHE A 237 -10.22 2.98 8.96
CA PHE A 237 -10.85 1.94 8.16
C PHE A 237 -10.85 2.26 6.66
N ILE A 238 -11.12 3.53 6.32
CA ILE A 238 -11.08 3.99 4.92
C ILE A 238 -9.66 3.86 4.37
N ALA A 239 -8.66 4.38 5.08
CA ALA A 239 -7.26 4.31 4.67
C ALA A 239 -6.78 2.85 4.57
N ASP A 240 -7.14 1.98 5.51
CA ASP A 240 -6.81 0.55 5.45
C ASP A 240 -7.40 -0.14 4.20
N LYS A 241 -8.64 0.18 3.86
CA LYS A 241 -9.24 -0.30 2.62
C LYS A 241 -8.59 0.28 1.38
N LEU A 242 -8.30 1.58 1.35
CA LEU A 242 -7.58 2.19 0.23
C LEU A 242 -6.20 1.56 0.03
N PHE A 243 -5.46 1.28 1.10
CA PHE A 243 -4.20 0.55 1.01
C PHE A 243 -4.40 -0.89 0.54
N GLN A 244 -5.42 -1.60 1.01
CA GLN A 244 -5.71 -2.95 0.50
C GLN A 244 -6.01 -2.93 -1.00
N LEU A 245 -6.78 -1.94 -1.48
CA LEU A 245 -7.05 -1.76 -2.90
C LEU A 245 -5.81 -1.34 -3.70
N ALA A 246 -4.90 -0.56 -3.12
CA ALA A 246 -3.63 -0.23 -3.76
C ALA A 246 -2.66 -1.41 -3.80
N SER A 247 -2.65 -2.19 -2.73
CA SER A 247 -1.82 -3.38 -2.55
C SER A 247 -2.19 -4.51 -3.50
N SER A 248 -3.35 -4.39 -4.17
CA SER A 248 -3.77 -5.28 -5.25
C SER A 248 -3.23 -4.93 -6.62
N ALA A 249 -2.46 -3.85 -6.76
CA ALA A 249 -1.75 -3.56 -7.99
C ALA A 249 -0.76 -4.70 -8.31
N THR A 250 -0.92 -5.27 -9.50
CA THR A 250 0.00 -6.24 -10.08
C THR A 250 1.40 -5.63 -10.16
N PRO A 251 2.48 -6.33 -9.72
CA PRO A 251 3.83 -5.87 -10.01
C PRO A 251 4.02 -5.63 -11.51
N GLU A 252 4.91 -4.71 -11.90
CA GLU A 252 5.24 -4.55 -13.31
C GLU A 252 5.73 -5.86 -13.89
N GLN A 253 5.19 -6.22 -15.06
CA GLN A 253 5.56 -7.46 -15.74
C GLN A 253 7.04 -7.43 -16.09
N MET A 254 7.78 -8.42 -15.61
CA MET A 254 9.21 -8.52 -15.87
C MET A 254 9.49 -9.02 -17.30
N SER A 255 10.68 -8.71 -17.82
CA SER A 255 11.15 -9.25 -19.09
C SER A 255 11.56 -10.72 -18.97
N GLU A 256 11.54 -11.43 -20.09
CA GLU A 256 11.95 -12.84 -20.18
C GLU A 256 13.39 -13.05 -19.71
N GLU A 257 14.28 -12.08 -19.98
CA GLU A 257 15.67 -12.08 -19.53
C GLU A 257 15.77 -11.99 -18.00
N VAL A 258 14.98 -11.12 -17.39
CA VAL A 258 14.94 -10.95 -15.92
C VAL A 258 14.39 -12.20 -15.25
N TYR A 259 13.36 -12.85 -15.80
CA TYR A 259 12.88 -14.13 -15.26
C TYR A 259 13.98 -15.18 -15.25
N ARG A 260 14.74 -15.32 -16.35
CA ARG A 260 15.85 -16.30 -16.43
C ARG A 260 16.94 -16.00 -15.41
N GLU A 261 17.31 -14.73 -15.25
CA GLU A 261 18.32 -14.32 -14.29
C GLU A 261 17.90 -14.67 -12.84
N LEU A 262 16.66 -14.36 -12.47
CA LEU A 262 16.21 -14.47 -11.09
C LEU A 262 15.73 -15.89 -10.70
N LEU A 263 15.21 -16.68 -11.66
CA LEU A 263 14.71 -18.03 -11.42
C LEU A 263 15.76 -19.12 -11.62
N SER A 264 16.83 -18.86 -12.38
CA SER A 264 17.88 -19.84 -12.62
C SER A 264 18.50 -20.34 -11.29
N GLY A 265 18.44 -21.66 -11.06
CA GLY A 265 18.97 -22.29 -9.86
C GLY A 265 18.11 -22.12 -8.59
N LYS A 266 16.87 -21.62 -8.74
CA LYS A 266 15.87 -21.59 -7.67
C LYS A 266 15.09 -22.90 -7.63
N THR A 267 14.62 -23.29 -6.45
CA THR A 267 13.69 -24.42 -6.29
C THR A 267 12.28 -23.90 -6.01
N VAL A 268 11.31 -24.33 -6.85
CA VAL A 268 9.90 -23.99 -6.72
C VAL A 268 9.09 -25.25 -6.43
N VAL A 269 8.28 -25.26 -5.37
CA VAL A 269 7.33 -26.33 -5.08
C VAL A 269 5.92 -25.83 -5.34
N VAL A 270 5.16 -26.51 -6.21
CA VAL A 270 3.80 -26.11 -6.61
C VAL A 270 2.79 -27.17 -6.23
N PHE A 271 2.03 -26.94 -5.16
CA PHE A 271 0.85 -27.74 -4.82
C PHE A 271 -0.32 -27.34 -5.71
N GLY A 272 -0.91 -28.32 -6.43
CA GLY A 272 -1.90 -28.05 -7.48
C GLY A 272 -1.29 -27.83 -8.86
N GLY A 273 -0.08 -28.36 -9.10
CA GLY A 273 0.68 -28.20 -10.34
C GLY A 273 0.20 -29.03 -11.54
N SER A 274 -0.86 -29.84 -11.40
CA SER A 274 -1.25 -30.79 -12.45
C SER A 274 -2.09 -30.20 -13.60
N TYR A 275 -2.76 -29.06 -13.40
CA TYR A 275 -3.54 -28.38 -14.44
C TYR A 275 -3.79 -26.89 -14.12
N GLY A 276 -4.28 -26.15 -15.11
CA GLY A 276 -4.65 -24.74 -14.95
C GLY A 276 -3.48 -23.88 -14.48
N ILE A 277 -3.75 -22.94 -13.56
CA ILE A 277 -2.76 -21.97 -13.08
C ILE A 277 -1.49 -22.64 -12.54
N GLY A 278 -1.62 -23.69 -11.73
CA GLY A 278 -0.44 -24.35 -11.13
C GLY A 278 0.45 -25.03 -12.17
N LYS A 279 -0.14 -25.59 -13.22
CA LYS A 279 0.60 -26.19 -14.32
C LYS A 279 1.37 -25.12 -15.09
N ASP A 280 0.71 -24.03 -15.46
CA ASP A 280 1.33 -22.96 -16.24
C ASP A 280 2.46 -22.26 -15.44
N ILE A 281 2.32 -22.12 -14.12
CA ILE A 281 3.41 -21.64 -13.24
C ILE A 281 4.60 -22.59 -13.30
N SER A 282 4.34 -23.89 -13.25
CA SER A 282 5.39 -24.89 -13.25
C SER A 282 6.14 -24.88 -14.58
N GLU A 283 5.42 -24.90 -15.70
CA GLU A 283 6.01 -24.87 -17.04
C GLU A 283 6.80 -23.58 -17.31
N LEU A 284 6.27 -22.42 -16.91
CA LEU A 284 6.98 -21.14 -17.06
C LEU A 284 8.25 -21.10 -16.20
N ALA A 285 8.16 -21.43 -14.90
CA ALA A 285 9.31 -21.41 -14.01
C ALA A 285 10.42 -22.37 -14.47
N GLU A 286 10.07 -23.58 -14.92
CA GLU A 286 11.02 -24.52 -15.54
C GLU A 286 11.66 -23.93 -16.79
N SER A 287 10.86 -23.30 -17.66
CA SER A 287 11.36 -22.67 -18.89
C SER A 287 12.36 -21.53 -18.65
N TYR A 288 12.33 -20.94 -17.45
CA TYR A 288 13.27 -19.91 -16.97
C TYR A 288 14.43 -20.45 -16.13
N GLY A 289 14.53 -21.77 -15.95
CA GLY A 289 15.68 -22.41 -15.32
C GLY A 289 15.52 -22.70 -13.81
N ALA A 290 14.31 -22.61 -13.27
CA ALA A 290 14.03 -23.12 -11.93
C ALA A 290 13.91 -24.65 -11.94
N THR A 291 14.29 -25.28 -10.83
CA THR A 291 13.93 -26.68 -10.55
C THR A 291 12.54 -26.70 -9.91
N VAL A 292 11.58 -27.35 -10.58
CA VAL A 292 10.18 -27.30 -10.13
C VAL A 292 9.66 -28.67 -9.69
N TYR A 293 8.96 -28.69 -8.56
CA TYR A 293 8.20 -29.83 -8.05
C TYR A 293 6.70 -29.57 -8.22
N ALA A 294 6.15 -29.98 -9.36
CA ALA A 294 4.73 -29.86 -9.67
C ALA A 294 3.91 -31.00 -9.05
N LEU A 295 3.27 -30.74 -7.91
CA LEU A 295 2.57 -31.74 -7.10
C LEU A 295 1.07 -31.73 -7.37
N GLY A 296 0.46 -32.92 -7.44
CA GLY A 296 -0.98 -33.05 -7.58
C GLY A 296 -1.50 -34.47 -7.45
N ARG A 297 -2.76 -34.59 -7.02
CA ARG A 297 -3.44 -35.89 -6.80
C ARG A 297 -3.37 -36.83 -8.00
N SER A 298 -3.52 -36.30 -9.21
CA SER A 298 -3.54 -37.09 -10.45
C SER A 298 -2.16 -37.37 -11.05
N THR A 299 -1.11 -36.68 -10.59
CA THR A 299 0.24 -36.77 -11.16
C THR A 299 1.21 -37.43 -10.19
N THR A 300 1.36 -36.87 -9.00
CA THR A 300 2.28 -37.35 -7.96
C THR A 300 1.59 -38.17 -6.88
N GLY A 301 0.26 -38.21 -6.88
CA GLY A 301 -0.52 -38.80 -5.80
C GLY A 301 -0.53 -37.97 -4.53
N THR A 302 -0.10 -36.71 -4.57
CA THR A 302 -0.04 -35.83 -3.39
C THR A 302 -1.40 -35.20 -3.10
N HIS A 303 -1.97 -35.55 -1.94
CA HIS A 303 -3.19 -35.04 -1.36
C HIS A 303 -2.89 -33.95 -0.34
N VAL A 304 -3.20 -32.69 -0.68
CA VAL A 304 -2.88 -31.53 0.18
C VAL A 304 -3.64 -31.55 1.51
N GLU A 305 -4.75 -32.28 1.57
CA GLU A 305 -5.51 -32.53 2.80
C GLU A 305 -4.79 -33.50 3.77
N ASN A 306 -3.75 -34.20 3.33
CA ASN A 306 -2.93 -35.09 4.15
C ASN A 306 -1.60 -34.40 4.53
N PRO A 307 -1.40 -34.04 5.82
CA PRO A 307 -0.18 -33.35 6.26
C PRO A 307 1.11 -34.15 6.03
N GLU A 308 1.08 -35.48 6.16
CA GLU A 308 2.27 -36.32 5.96
C GLU A 308 2.76 -36.26 4.51
N GLU A 309 1.83 -36.28 3.54
CA GLU A 309 2.18 -36.18 2.12
C GLU A 309 2.72 -34.79 1.75
N VAL A 310 2.26 -33.74 2.43
CA VAL A 310 2.81 -32.38 2.28
C VAL A 310 4.24 -32.33 2.82
N ASP A 311 4.48 -32.89 4.01
CA ASP A 311 5.81 -32.95 4.63
C ASP A 311 6.79 -33.76 3.77
N ASP A 312 6.37 -34.93 3.27
CA ASP A 312 7.16 -35.80 2.41
C ASP A 312 7.53 -35.11 1.10
N ALA A 313 6.57 -34.41 0.47
CA ALA A 313 6.82 -33.72 -0.78
C ALA A 313 7.84 -32.57 -0.63
N LEU A 314 7.72 -31.77 0.43
CA LEU A 314 8.69 -30.71 0.74
C LEU A 314 10.06 -31.29 1.12
N SER A 315 10.08 -32.34 1.96
CA SER A 315 11.31 -33.03 2.37
C SER A 315 12.05 -33.60 1.17
N LYS A 316 11.33 -34.23 0.24
CA LYS A 316 11.90 -34.75 -1.00
C LYS A 316 12.53 -33.63 -1.84
N ALA A 317 11.78 -32.56 -2.10
CA ALA A 317 12.27 -31.42 -2.88
C ALA A 317 13.54 -30.80 -2.28
N TYR A 318 13.55 -30.63 -0.96
CA TYR A 318 14.72 -30.12 -0.25
C TYR A 318 15.89 -31.12 -0.27
N SER A 319 15.66 -32.41 -0.09
CA SER A 319 16.73 -33.42 -0.11
C SER A 319 17.45 -33.53 -1.45
N GLU A 320 16.74 -33.28 -2.54
CA GLU A 320 17.26 -33.38 -3.92
C GLU A 320 17.95 -32.09 -4.39
N THR A 321 17.59 -30.93 -3.84
CA THR A 321 18.09 -29.62 -4.31
C THR A 321 18.88 -28.83 -3.27
N GLY A 322 18.76 -29.19 -1.99
CA GLY A 322 19.36 -28.49 -0.86
C GLY A 322 18.71 -27.14 -0.52
N ARG A 323 17.60 -26.75 -1.18
CA ARG A 323 16.94 -25.45 -0.98
C ARG A 323 15.48 -25.48 -1.41
N ILE A 324 14.65 -24.61 -0.83
CA ILE A 324 13.32 -24.27 -1.37
C ILE A 324 13.19 -22.75 -1.32
N ASP A 325 13.11 -22.10 -2.48
CA ASP A 325 12.99 -20.65 -2.58
C ASP A 325 11.52 -20.21 -2.59
N TYR A 326 10.67 -21.02 -3.22
CA TYR A 326 9.28 -20.65 -3.46
C TYR A 326 8.35 -21.84 -3.22
N VAL A 327 7.28 -21.61 -2.45
CA VAL A 327 6.18 -22.57 -2.30
C VAL A 327 4.91 -21.90 -2.78
N VAL A 328 4.24 -22.53 -3.74
CA VAL A 328 3.00 -22.04 -4.36
C VAL A 328 1.89 -23.04 -4.10
N ASN A 329 0.75 -22.58 -3.59
CA ASN A 329 -0.43 -23.41 -3.39
C ASN A 329 -1.62 -22.94 -4.24
N THR A 330 -1.79 -23.56 -5.41
CA THR A 330 -2.97 -23.38 -6.27
C THR A 330 -4.05 -24.44 -6.02
N ALA A 331 -3.80 -25.41 -5.15
CA ALA A 331 -4.75 -26.47 -4.85
C ALA A 331 -6.03 -25.89 -4.22
N GLY A 332 -7.17 -26.39 -4.68
CA GLY A 332 -8.48 -25.94 -4.22
C GLY A 332 -9.61 -26.76 -4.81
N VAL A 333 -10.78 -26.67 -4.19
CA VAL A 333 -12.03 -27.23 -4.69
C VAL A 333 -13.12 -26.16 -4.70
N LEU A 334 -13.92 -26.15 -5.76
CA LEU A 334 -15.10 -25.30 -5.88
C LEU A 334 -16.35 -26.19 -5.80
N ARG A 335 -17.13 -25.99 -4.73
CA ARG A 335 -18.43 -26.63 -4.51
C ARG A 335 -19.48 -25.54 -4.46
N ILE A 336 -20.36 -25.52 -5.45
CA ILE A 336 -21.47 -24.58 -5.56
C ILE A 336 -22.74 -25.30 -5.11
N GLY A 337 -23.52 -24.67 -4.25
CA GLY A 337 -24.79 -25.20 -3.80
C GLY A 337 -25.30 -24.51 -2.54
N LYS A 338 -26.60 -24.64 -2.28
CA LYS A 338 -27.19 -24.09 -1.06
C LYS A 338 -26.64 -24.84 0.15
N LEU A 339 -26.20 -24.09 1.17
CA LEU A 339 -25.65 -24.67 2.39
C LEU A 339 -26.61 -25.67 3.07
N ALA A 340 -27.92 -25.40 3.02
CA ALA A 340 -28.94 -26.29 3.58
C ALA A 340 -29.06 -27.65 2.88
N GLU A 341 -28.52 -27.78 1.67
CA GLU A 341 -28.57 -28.98 0.83
C GLU A 341 -27.18 -29.65 0.72
N THR A 342 -26.12 -29.03 1.25
CA THR A 342 -24.75 -29.56 1.20
C THR A 342 -24.52 -30.60 2.29
N ASP A 343 -24.03 -31.79 1.91
CA ASP A 343 -23.70 -32.85 2.86
C ASP A 343 -22.41 -32.56 3.66
N ASN A 344 -22.26 -33.22 4.82
CA ASN A 344 -21.13 -33.02 5.72
C ASN A 344 -19.77 -33.38 5.09
N ALA A 345 -19.72 -34.39 4.22
CA ALA A 345 -18.46 -34.81 3.60
C ALA A 345 -17.95 -33.74 2.63
N THR A 346 -18.86 -33.12 1.87
CA THR A 346 -18.58 -31.99 0.99
C THR A 346 -18.14 -30.76 1.79
N ILE A 347 -18.76 -30.48 2.94
CA ILE A 347 -18.33 -29.40 3.85
C ILE A 347 -16.91 -29.65 4.35
N GLU A 348 -16.63 -30.85 4.85
CA GLU A 348 -15.30 -31.21 5.34
C GLU A 348 -14.23 -31.16 4.25
N GLU A 349 -14.50 -31.69 3.05
CA GLU A 349 -13.57 -31.63 1.91
C GLU A 349 -13.22 -30.17 1.60
N ALA A 350 -14.24 -29.30 1.50
CA ALA A 350 -14.03 -27.89 1.19
C ALA A 350 -13.15 -27.18 2.23
N LEU A 351 -13.40 -27.42 3.52
CA LEU A 351 -12.60 -26.84 4.60
C LEU A 351 -11.17 -27.42 4.66
N LYS A 352 -11.03 -28.73 4.50
CA LYS A 352 -9.74 -29.42 4.51
C LYS A 352 -8.86 -28.93 3.36
N VAL A 353 -9.38 -28.90 2.13
CA VAL A 353 -8.60 -28.54 0.94
C VAL A 353 -8.40 -27.03 0.80
N ASN A 354 -9.43 -26.20 1.04
CA ASN A 354 -9.31 -24.76 0.79
C ASN A 354 -8.76 -23.95 1.98
N TYR A 355 -8.73 -24.51 3.19
CA TYR A 355 -8.24 -23.79 4.38
C TYR A 355 -7.17 -24.55 5.17
N LEU A 356 -7.47 -25.75 5.67
CA LEU A 356 -6.52 -26.47 6.52
C LEU A 356 -5.26 -26.86 5.75
N ALA A 357 -5.37 -27.32 4.51
CA ALA A 357 -4.24 -27.65 3.66
C ALA A 357 -3.28 -26.46 3.46
N PRO A 358 -3.72 -25.24 3.05
CA PRO A 358 -2.87 -24.05 3.05
C PRO A 358 -2.17 -23.77 4.39
N VAL A 359 -2.86 -23.94 5.53
CA VAL A 359 -2.26 -23.76 6.86
C VAL A 359 -1.15 -24.79 7.11
N GLN A 360 -1.37 -26.05 6.74
CA GLN A 360 -0.36 -27.11 6.89
C GLN A 360 0.83 -26.89 5.96
N ILE A 361 0.59 -26.57 4.68
CA ILE A 361 1.63 -26.22 3.72
C ILE A 361 2.48 -25.07 4.24
N ALA A 362 1.85 -24.00 4.75
CA ALA A 362 2.56 -22.86 5.34
C ALA A 362 3.46 -23.30 6.50
N ARG A 363 2.90 -24.03 7.47
CA ARG A 363 3.62 -24.52 8.65
C ARG A 363 4.81 -25.41 8.27
N SER A 364 4.63 -26.32 7.33
CA SER A 364 5.65 -27.28 6.89
C SER A 364 6.74 -26.62 6.02
N ALA A 365 6.37 -25.61 5.23
CA ALA A 365 7.28 -24.86 4.37
C ALA A 365 8.21 -23.91 5.15
N TYR A 366 7.76 -23.41 6.31
CA TYR A 366 8.45 -22.37 7.09
C TYR A 366 9.96 -22.58 7.22
N LYS A 367 10.38 -23.77 7.68
CA LYS A 367 11.80 -24.05 7.95
C LYS A 367 12.67 -23.94 6.70
N TYR A 368 12.14 -24.32 5.53
CA TYR A 368 12.88 -24.27 4.28
C TYR A 368 12.89 -22.86 3.68
N LEU A 369 11.77 -22.14 3.77
CA LEU A 369 11.66 -20.76 3.30
C LEU A 369 12.50 -19.81 4.16
N ALA A 370 12.63 -20.06 5.46
CA ALA A 370 13.50 -19.28 6.36
C ALA A 370 14.97 -19.32 5.91
N GLU A 371 15.46 -20.48 5.45
CA GLU A 371 16.84 -20.64 4.98
C GLU A 371 17.15 -19.80 3.74
N THR A 372 16.17 -19.67 2.84
CA THR A 372 16.34 -18.97 1.56
C THR A 372 15.83 -17.53 1.58
N LYS A 373 15.20 -17.09 2.68
CA LYS A 373 14.37 -15.86 2.72
C LYS A 373 13.34 -15.86 1.58
N GLY A 374 12.75 -17.05 1.39
CA GLY A 374 11.89 -17.38 0.27
C GLY A 374 10.48 -16.80 0.40
N GLN A 375 9.58 -17.29 -0.43
CA GLN A 375 8.19 -16.84 -0.44
C GLN A 375 7.16 -17.98 -0.47
N LEU A 376 6.09 -17.79 0.30
CA LEU A 376 4.85 -18.54 0.20
C LEU A 376 3.82 -17.75 -0.64
N LEU A 377 3.31 -18.36 -1.71
CA LEU A 377 2.26 -17.79 -2.56
C LEU A 377 0.97 -18.59 -2.45
N LEU A 378 -0.07 -17.93 -1.95
CA LEU A 378 -1.42 -18.47 -1.77
C LEU A 378 -2.39 -17.89 -2.80
N TYR A 379 -3.60 -18.46 -2.86
CA TYR A 379 -4.64 -18.05 -3.80
C TYR A 379 -5.98 -17.80 -3.12
N THR A 380 -6.55 -16.63 -3.36
CA THR A 380 -7.92 -16.28 -3.00
C THR A 380 -8.81 -16.30 -4.26
N SER A 381 -9.96 -15.63 -4.21
CA SER A 381 -10.95 -15.55 -5.28
C SER A 381 -11.72 -14.25 -5.15
N SER A 382 -12.18 -13.66 -6.26
CA SER A 382 -13.01 -12.43 -6.28
C SER A 382 -14.24 -12.48 -5.35
N SER A 383 -14.65 -13.67 -4.91
CA SER A 383 -15.70 -13.92 -3.93
C SER A 383 -15.28 -13.73 -2.46
N TYR A 384 -14.05 -13.31 -2.16
CA TYR A 384 -13.51 -13.14 -0.79
C TYR A 384 -14.03 -11.87 -0.09
N THR A 385 -14.27 -10.80 -0.86
CA THR A 385 -14.74 -9.50 -0.32
C THR A 385 -16.23 -9.48 -0.03
N ARG A 386 -17.00 -10.33 -0.74
CA ARG A 386 -18.45 -10.45 -0.59
C ARG A 386 -18.89 -11.89 -0.82
N GLY A 387 -19.51 -12.48 0.21
CA GLY A 387 -20.17 -13.77 0.10
C GLY A 387 -21.30 -13.73 -0.94
N ARG A 388 -21.42 -14.81 -1.72
CA ARG A 388 -22.48 -14.99 -2.71
C ARG A 388 -23.37 -16.16 -2.31
N ALA A 389 -24.67 -16.07 -2.60
CA ALA A 389 -25.58 -17.20 -2.44
C ALA A 389 -25.00 -18.41 -3.20
N GLU A 390 -25.08 -19.60 -2.61
CA GLU A 390 -24.52 -20.86 -3.14
C GLU A 390 -22.99 -21.00 -3.13
N TYR A 391 -22.25 -19.99 -2.63
CA TYR A 391 -20.78 -20.00 -2.53
C TYR A 391 -20.30 -19.94 -1.08
N SER A 392 -21.18 -20.14 -0.10
CA SER A 392 -20.89 -19.82 1.31
C SER A 392 -19.57 -20.41 1.81
N LEU A 393 -19.30 -21.70 1.55
CA LEU A 393 -18.06 -22.38 1.96
C LEU A 393 -16.83 -21.91 1.16
N TYR A 394 -16.99 -21.73 -0.15
CA TYR A 394 -15.89 -21.29 -1.00
C TYR A 394 -15.49 -19.84 -0.71
N SER A 395 -16.46 -18.92 -0.65
CA SER A 395 -16.25 -17.53 -0.27
C SER A 395 -15.61 -17.39 1.10
N SER A 396 -16.10 -18.12 2.11
CA SER A 396 -15.56 -18.00 3.48
C SER A 396 -14.13 -18.52 3.58
N THR A 397 -13.81 -19.65 2.95
CA THR A 397 -12.43 -20.18 2.93
C THR A 397 -11.48 -19.26 2.17
N LYS A 398 -11.91 -18.67 1.05
CA LYS A 398 -11.11 -17.70 0.29
C LYS A 398 -10.93 -16.36 1.02
N ALA A 399 -11.91 -15.92 1.81
CA ALA A 399 -11.73 -14.80 2.74
C ALA A 399 -10.73 -15.12 3.86
N ALA A 400 -10.76 -16.34 4.39
CA ALA A 400 -9.81 -16.78 5.40
C ALA A 400 -8.36 -16.80 4.88
N MET A 401 -8.14 -17.12 3.59
CA MET A 401 -6.81 -17.04 2.96
C MET A 401 -6.19 -15.64 3.00
N VAL A 402 -7.00 -14.59 2.89
CA VAL A 402 -6.50 -13.20 2.93
C VAL A 402 -5.94 -12.87 4.32
N ASN A 403 -6.70 -13.15 5.37
CA ASN A 403 -6.25 -12.91 6.73
C ASN A 403 -5.06 -13.80 7.11
N LEU A 404 -5.04 -15.07 6.66
CA LEU A 404 -3.90 -15.95 6.85
C LEU A 404 -2.63 -15.37 6.22
N THR A 405 -2.72 -14.90 4.98
CA THR A 405 -1.60 -14.28 4.25
C THR A 405 -1.04 -13.08 5.01
N GLN A 406 -1.92 -12.17 5.44
CA GLN A 406 -1.52 -10.96 6.16
C GLN A 406 -0.90 -11.28 7.52
N ALA A 407 -1.50 -12.21 8.28
CA ALA A 407 -0.98 -12.61 9.59
C ALA A 407 0.41 -13.24 9.48
N LEU A 408 0.58 -14.21 8.56
CA LEU A 408 1.87 -14.86 8.36
C LEU A 408 2.93 -13.90 7.82
N SER A 409 2.55 -12.91 7.02
CA SER A 409 3.49 -11.89 6.52
C SER A 409 4.06 -11.00 7.63
N ASP A 410 3.27 -10.66 8.67
CA ASP A 410 3.76 -9.90 9.83
C ASP A 410 4.55 -10.82 10.77
N GLU A 411 4.05 -12.05 10.99
CA GLU A 411 4.70 -13.06 11.84
C GLU A 411 6.10 -13.43 11.34
N TRP A 412 6.27 -13.69 10.04
CA TRP A 412 7.52 -14.20 9.47
C TRP A 412 8.43 -13.09 8.91
N ALA A 413 8.06 -11.82 9.08
CA ALA A 413 8.86 -10.69 8.63
C ALA A 413 10.28 -10.68 9.25
N GLY A 414 10.43 -11.16 10.49
CA GLY A 414 11.71 -11.26 11.18
C GLY A 414 12.69 -12.25 10.54
N ASP A 415 12.17 -13.30 9.90
CA ASP A 415 12.94 -14.34 9.22
C ASP A 415 13.16 -14.04 7.73
N GLY A 416 12.64 -12.90 7.24
CA GLY A 416 12.75 -12.49 5.85
C GLY A 416 11.88 -13.31 4.88
N ILE A 417 10.90 -14.08 5.39
CA ILE A 417 9.98 -14.84 4.54
C ILE A 417 8.86 -13.93 4.07
N ARG A 418 8.57 -13.98 2.76
CA ARG A 418 7.49 -13.21 2.16
C ARG A 418 6.25 -14.09 2.01
N VAL A 419 5.07 -13.51 2.24
CA VAL A 419 3.80 -14.23 2.09
C VAL A 419 2.81 -13.37 1.33
N ASN A 420 2.34 -13.82 0.17
CA ASN A 420 1.39 -13.07 -0.65
C ASN A 420 0.24 -13.97 -1.13
N CYS A 421 -0.86 -13.34 -1.56
CA CYS A 421 -2.03 -14.02 -2.08
C CYS A 421 -2.40 -13.46 -3.46
N VAL A 422 -2.64 -14.33 -4.44
CA VAL A 422 -3.15 -13.93 -5.76
C VAL A 422 -4.67 -14.06 -5.78
N ASN A 423 -5.35 -13.02 -6.29
CA ASN A 423 -6.78 -12.95 -6.50
C ASN A 423 -7.11 -12.87 -8.01
N PRO A 424 -7.09 -14.03 -8.70
CA PRO A 424 -7.37 -14.04 -10.13
C PRO A 424 -8.84 -13.71 -10.41
N GLU A 425 -9.10 -13.08 -11.55
CA GLU A 425 -10.44 -12.96 -12.10
C GLU A 425 -10.97 -14.34 -12.55
N ARG A 426 -12.13 -14.33 -13.21
CA ARG A 426 -12.69 -15.53 -13.83
C ARG A 426 -11.67 -16.09 -14.83
N THR A 427 -10.99 -17.17 -14.43
CA THR A 427 -9.87 -17.74 -15.17
C THR A 427 -10.27 -19.04 -15.86
N ALA A 428 -9.89 -19.18 -17.13
CA ALA A 428 -10.09 -20.38 -17.93
C ALA A 428 -9.29 -21.55 -17.35
N THR A 429 -9.95 -22.36 -16.52
CA THR A 429 -9.35 -23.54 -15.88
C THR A 429 -10.30 -24.72 -15.94
N PRO A 430 -9.80 -25.97 -15.94
CA PRO A 430 -10.65 -27.17 -15.85
C PRO A 430 -11.63 -27.15 -14.67
N MET A 431 -11.23 -26.58 -13.52
CA MET A 431 -12.11 -26.40 -12.35
C MET A 431 -13.32 -25.52 -12.68
N ARG A 432 -13.10 -24.41 -13.40
CA ARG A 432 -14.16 -23.48 -13.82
C ARG A 432 -15.08 -24.12 -14.84
N THR A 433 -14.51 -24.75 -15.87
CA THR A 433 -15.31 -25.47 -16.89
C THR A 433 -16.16 -26.56 -16.26
N LYS A 434 -15.66 -27.27 -15.25
CA LYS A 434 -16.43 -28.28 -14.51
C LYS A 434 -17.58 -27.67 -13.71
N ALA A 435 -17.40 -26.48 -13.14
CA ALA A 435 -18.40 -25.83 -12.29
C ALA A 435 -19.49 -25.09 -13.08
N PHE A 436 -19.15 -24.52 -14.24
CA PHE A 436 -20.06 -23.63 -14.99
C PHE A 436 -20.33 -24.06 -16.44
N GLY A 437 -19.64 -25.09 -16.94
CA GLY A 437 -19.69 -25.48 -18.35
C GLY A 437 -18.74 -24.64 -19.22
N GLN A 438 -18.97 -24.68 -20.53
CA GLN A 438 -18.20 -23.90 -21.50
C GLN A 438 -18.71 -22.46 -21.54
N GLU A 439 -17.79 -21.50 -21.42
CA GLU A 439 -18.07 -20.07 -21.50
C GLU A 439 -17.54 -19.48 -22.81
N PRO A 440 -18.02 -18.31 -23.27
CA PRO A 440 -17.58 -17.72 -24.54
C PRO A 440 -16.07 -17.52 -24.61
N ALA A 441 -15.48 -17.74 -25.79
CA ALA A 441 -14.05 -17.52 -26.01
C ALA A 441 -13.67 -16.06 -25.71
N GLY A 442 -12.54 -15.85 -25.01
CA GLY A 442 -12.06 -14.53 -24.64
C GLY A 442 -12.80 -13.85 -23.47
N SER A 443 -13.83 -14.48 -22.90
CA SER A 443 -14.54 -13.95 -21.72
C SER A 443 -13.87 -14.24 -20.37
N LEU A 444 -12.78 -15.01 -20.41
CA LEU A 444 -12.05 -15.49 -19.24
C LEU A 444 -10.57 -15.11 -19.35
N LEU A 445 -9.98 -14.75 -18.23
CA LEU A 445 -8.54 -14.60 -18.08
C LEU A 445 -7.85 -15.94 -18.37
N SER A 446 -6.71 -15.92 -19.09
CA SER A 446 -5.93 -17.14 -19.30
C SER A 446 -5.20 -17.56 -18.03
N SER A 447 -5.04 -18.87 -17.81
CA SER A 447 -4.23 -19.37 -16.70
C SER A 447 -2.76 -18.97 -16.83
N GLU A 448 -2.24 -18.82 -18.06
CA GLU A 448 -0.89 -18.32 -18.32
C GLU A 448 -0.70 -16.87 -17.83
N ALA A 449 -1.68 -15.98 -18.04
CA ALA A 449 -1.59 -14.60 -17.54
C ALA A 449 -1.51 -14.54 -16.01
N VAL A 450 -2.30 -15.39 -15.33
CA VAL A 450 -2.21 -15.55 -13.87
C VAL A 450 -0.86 -16.11 -13.47
N ALA A 451 -0.34 -17.10 -14.21
CA ALA A 451 0.96 -17.70 -13.94
C ALA A 451 2.12 -16.71 -14.07
N ARG A 452 2.15 -15.88 -15.13
CA ARG A 452 3.15 -14.81 -15.30
C ARG A 452 3.12 -13.82 -14.14
N THR A 453 1.93 -13.32 -13.81
CA THR A 453 1.75 -12.44 -12.64
C THR A 453 2.23 -13.10 -11.34
N SER A 454 2.03 -14.41 -11.21
CA SER A 454 2.49 -15.15 -10.03
C SER A 454 4.01 -15.19 -9.93
N LEU A 455 4.71 -15.32 -11.07
CA LEU A 455 6.17 -15.21 -11.11
C LEU A 455 6.63 -13.78 -10.75
N ASP A 456 5.98 -12.75 -11.29
CA ASP A 456 6.29 -11.36 -10.92
C ASP A 456 6.16 -11.14 -9.40
N VAL A 457 5.10 -11.69 -8.80
CA VAL A 457 4.88 -11.61 -7.35
C VAL A 457 5.95 -12.38 -6.57
N LEU A 458 6.35 -13.58 -7.01
CA LEU A 458 7.42 -14.38 -6.38
C LEU A 458 8.78 -13.65 -6.41
N LEU A 459 9.03 -12.89 -7.48
CA LEU A 459 10.30 -12.18 -7.73
C LEU A 459 10.31 -10.73 -7.22
N SER A 460 9.17 -10.17 -6.83
CA SER A 460 9.05 -8.81 -6.27
C SER A 460 9.62 -8.69 -4.85
N GLU A 461 9.51 -7.54 -4.19
CA GLU A 461 9.80 -7.38 -2.74
C GLU A 461 8.50 -7.35 -1.88
N LEU A 462 7.36 -7.71 -2.47
CA LEU A 462 6.06 -7.61 -1.80
C LEU A 462 5.93 -8.66 -0.68
N THR A 463 5.22 -8.30 0.39
CA THR A 463 4.77 -9.24 1.44
C THR A 463 3.51 -8.72 2.13
N GLY A 464 2.55 -9.60 2.40
CA GLY A 464 1.24 -9.29 2.98
C GLY A 464 0.18 -8.81 1.99
N HIS A 465 0.45 -8.91 0.68
CA HIS A 465 -0.42 -8.36 -0.37
C HIS A 465 -1.47 -9.36 -0.86
N VAL A 466 -2.62 -8.83 -1.30
CA VAL A 466 -3.61 -9.55 -2.10
C VAL A 466 -3.58 -8.97 -3.52
N ILE A 467 -2.92 -9.64 -4.45
CA ILE A 467 -2.68 -9.14 -5.81
C ILE A 467 -3.83 -9.50 -6.73
N ASP A 468 -4.50 -8.50 -7.31
CA ASP A 468 -5.56 -8.72 -8.28
C ASP A 468 -4.95 -9.01 -9.66
N VAL A 469 -5.42 -10.07 -10.34
CA VAL A 469 -5.10 -10.33 -11.75
C VAL A 469 -6.38 -10.21 -12.55
N ARG A 470 -6.37 -9.37 -13.58
CA ARG A 470 -7.56 -8.99 -14.37
C ARG A 470 -7.26 -9.05 -15.86
N GLN A 471 -8.28 -9.27 -16.67
CA GLN A 471 -8.18 -9.07 -18.12
C GLN A 471 -8.17 -7.56 -18.39
N GLN A 472 -7.10 -7.02 -18.96
CA GLN A 472 -7.04 -5.59 -19.30
C GLN A 472 -8.09 -5.27 -20.38
N ASP A 473 -8.84 -4.18 -20.20
CA ASP A 473 -9.72 -3.64 -21.24
C ASP A 473 -8.86 -3.13 -22.40
N PRO A 474 -8.99 -3.69 -23.62
CA PRO A 474 -8.20 -3.26 -24.78
C PRO A 474 -8.47 -1.81 -25.23
N THR A 475 -9.46 -1.13 -24.64
CA THR A 475 -9.81 0.27 -24.92
C THR A 475 -9.37 1.26 -23.85
N ALA A 476 -8.86 0.79 -22.70
CA ALA A 476 -8.36 1.65 -21.65
C ALA A 476 -7.01 2.26 -22.09
N ALA A 477 -7.05 3.53 -22.52
CA ALA A 477 -5.83 4.29 -22.79
C ALA A 477 -4.94 4.28 -21.54
N ALA A 478 -3.66 3.96 -21.71
CA ALA A 478 -2.63 4.09 -20.67
C ALA A 478 -2.43 5.58 -20.32
N GLY A 479 -3.35 6.11 -19.51
CA GLY A 479 -3.24 7.43 -18.91
C GLY A 479 -2.20 7.43 -17.79
N LYS A 480 -1.60 8.59 -17.54
CA LYS A 480 -0.66 8.91 -16.44
C LYS A 480 -1.29 8.80 -15.04
N ALA A 481 -2.21 7.87 -14.84
CA ALA A 481 -2.78 7.56 -13.54
C ALA A 481 -1.74 6.81 -12.71
N SER A 482 -1.59 7.19 -11.45
CA SER A 482 -0.77 6.44 -10.50
C SER A 482 -1.26 4.99 -10.40
N GLY A 483 -0.38 4.03 -10.07
CA GLY A 483 -0.80 2.62 -9.88
C GLY A 483 -1.94 2.45 -8.86
N PHE A 484 -2.06 3.39 -7.92
CA PHE A 484 -3.18 3.50 -6.98
C PHE A 484 -4.51 3.84 -7.67
N GLU A 485 -4.53 4.86 -8.53
CA GLU A 485 -5.72 5.29 -9.29
C GLU A 485 -6.21 4.19 -10.24
N GLN A 486 -5.28 3.49 -10.90
CA GLN A 486 -5.62 2.35 -11.76
C GLN A 486 -6.23 1.19 -10.96
N ALA A 487 -5.65 0.90 -9.79
CA ALA A 487 -6.18 -0.14 -8.91
C ALA A 487 -7.59 0.21 -8.39
N LEU A 488 -7.86 1.48 -8.04
CA LEU A 488 -9.18 1.90 -7.58
C LEU A 488 -10.22 1.96 -8.71
N ALA A 489 -9.85 2.42 -9.91
CA ALA A 489 -10.73 2.42 -11.07
C ALA A 489 -11.24 0.99 -11.36
N SER A 490 -10.35 -0.01 -11.29
CA SER A 490 -10.70 -1.43 -11.44
C SER A 490 -11.67 -1.96 -10.38
N VAL A 491 -11.80 -1.27 -9.23
CA VAL A 491 -12.73 -1.61 -8.15
C VAL A 491 -14.11 -1.03 -8.39
N LEU A 492 -14.18 0.16 -9.00
CA LEU A 492 -15.43 0.87 -9.26
C LEU A 492 -16.16 0.28 -10.49
N ASP A 493 -15.44 -0.14 -11.54
CA ASP A 493 -16.02 -0.84 -12.70
C ASP A 493 -16.72 -2.16 -12.33
N ARG A 494 -16.47 -2.69 -11.13
CA ARG A 494 -17.18 -3.87 -10.58
C ARG A 494 -18.70 -3.63 -10.42
N GLN A 495 -19.15 -2.38 -10.35
CA GLN A 495 -20.57 -2.06 -10.14
C GLN A 495 -21.36 -1.99 -11.46
N ASP A 496 -20.73 -1.58 -12.56
CA ASP A 496 -21.43 -1.34 -13.84
C ASP A 496 -21.53 -2.60 -14.72
N GLY A 497 -20.73 -3.64 -14.46
CA GLY A 497 -20.85 -4.95 -15.11
C GLY A 497 -21.94 -5.86 -14.55
N MET A 498 -22.82 -5.36 -13.66
CA MET A 498 -23.90 -6.12 -12.99
C MET A 498 -25.31 -5.86 -13.57
N ALA A 499 -25.42 -5.63 -14.88
CA ALA A 499 -26.69 -5.63 -15.61
C ALA A 499 -26.88 -6.92 -16.42
#